data_AF-A0A1Y1QDP6-F1
#
_entry.id   AF-A0A1Y1QDP6-F1
#
_cell.length_a   1.000
_cell.length_b   1.000
_cell.length_c   1.000
_cell.angle_alpha   90.00
_cell.angle_beta   90.00
_cell.angle_gamma   90.00
#
_symmetry.space_group_name_H-M   'P 1'
#
loop_
_entity.id
_entity.type
_entity.pdbx_description
1 polymer ?
#
loop_
_entity_poly.entity_id
_entity_poly.type
_entity_poly.pdbx_seq_one_letter_code
_entity_poly.pdbx_strand_id
1 'polypeptide(L)'
;MTFYVNAWLDRVDPFVSLHNRHTGEQVVRFDKDELQECLEQGDFCLSELCDPCQQVQQELVKCLLLARCSHDVRQQLDNIYRNFFPSPASADIIPFRAKQAAM
;
A
#
# COMPACT_ATOMS: atom_id res chain seq x y z
N MET A 1 -7.72 20.37 14.46
CA MET A 1 -7.41 19.07 13.86
C MET A 1 -5.90 18.94 13.74
N THR A 2 -5.34 17.80 14.12
CA THR A 2 -3.90 17.58 14.33
C THR A 2 -3.14 17.23 13.03
N PHE A 3 -3.83 17.04 11.90
CA PHE A 3 -3.21 16.58 10.65
C PHE A 3 -3.40 17.57 9.49
N TYR A 4 -2.52 17.51 8.50
CA TYR A 4 -2.68 18.20 7.22
C TYR A 4 -2.35 17.25 6.07
N VAL A 5 -3.08 17.40 4.96
CA VAL A 5 -2.86 16.67 3.73
C VAL A 5 -2.01 17.53 2.80
N ASN A 6 -0.97 16.94 2.24
CA ASN A 6 -0.13 17.53 1.22
C ASN A 6 -0.28 16.72 -0.07
N ALA A 7 -0.99 17.27 -1.05
CA ALA A 7 -1.31 16.63 -2.31
C ALA A 7 -0.69 17.42 -3.47
N TRP A 8 0.30 16.81 -4.15
CA TRP A 8 0.96 17.40 -5.32
C TRP A 8 0.67 16.52 -6.52
N LEU A 9 -0.40 16.87 -7.24
CA LEU A 9 -0.93 16.06 -8.33
C LEU A 9 -0.42 16.50 -9.71
N ASP A 10 -0.06 17.78 -9.87
CA ASP A 10 0.33 18.37 -11.16
C ASP A 10 1.85 18.32 -11.40
N ARG A 11 2.45 17.16 -11.14
CA ARG A 11 3.89 16.90 -11.34
C ARG A 11 4.08 15.55 -12.05
N VAL A 12 5.27 15.34 -12.62
CA VAL A 12 5.63 14.08 -13.32
C VAL A 12 5.48 12.84 -12.41
N ASP A 13 5.66 13.04 -11.10
CA ASP A 13 5.61 12.03 -10.05
C ASP A 13 4.60 12.44 -8.96
N PRO A 14 3.28 12.32 -9.20
CA PRO A 14 2.28 12.82 -8.27
C PRO A 14 2.30 12.04 -6.95
N PHE A 15 2.02 12.72 -5.84
CA PHE A 15 1.93 12.07 -4.53
C PHE A 15 0.89 12.74 -3.62
N VAL A 16 0.42 11.98 -2.65
CA VAL A 16 -0.36 12.48 -1.52
C VAL A 16 0.31 12.02 -0.24
N SER A 17 0.46 12.92 0.73
CA SER A 17 1.03 12.61 2.02
C SER A 17 0.23 13.23 3.16
N LEU A 18 0.11 12.50 4.25
CA LEU A 18 -0.56 12.92 5.47
C LEU A 18 0.49 13.20 6.54
N HIS A 19 0.40 14.37 7.15
CA HIS A 19 1.39 14.83 8.14
C HIS A 19 0.72 15.24 9.43
N ASN A 20 1.36 14.96 10.55
CA ASN A 20 0.97 15.48 11.85
C ASN A 20 1.46 16.93 11.99
N ARG A 21 0.53 17.87 12.19
CA ARG A 21 0.80 19.31 12.33
C ARG A 21 1.67 19.66 13.53
N HIS A 22 1.66 18.86 14.58
CA HIS A 22 2.38 19.18 15.83
C HIS A 22 3.81 18.63 15.79
N THR A 23 3.99 17.41 15.28
CA THR A 23 5.31 16.75 15.20
C THR A 23 6.02 17.01 13.87
N GLY A 24 5.29 17.40 12.83
CA GLY A 24 5.79 17.47 11.45
C GLY A 24 6.01 16.10 10.81
N GLU A 25 5.65 15.01 11.50
CA GLU A 25 5.88 13.65 11.05
C GLU A 25 4.96 13.28 9.90
N GLN A 26 5.54 12.67 8.86
CA GLN A 26 4.79 12.07 7.77
C GLN A 26 4.23 10.73 8.24
N VAL A 27 2.91 10.67 8.41
CA VAL A 27 2.19 9.48 8.89
C VAL A 27 1.94 8.50 7.75
N VAL A 28 1.57 9.03 6.59
CA VAL A 28 1.27 8.23 5.39
C VAL A 28 1.80 8.96 4.16
N ARG A 29 2.24 8.18 3.17
CA ARG A 29 2.56 8.65 1.83
C ARG A 29 2.07 7.63 0.82
N PHE A 30 1.46 8.15 -0.25
CA PHE A 30 1.09 7.43 -1.45
C PHE A 30 1.87 8.04 -2.60
N ASP A 31 2.80 7.29 -3.16
CA ASP A 31 3.52 7.66 -4.38
C ASP A 31 2.66 7.34 -5.61
N LYS A 32 3.13 7.73 -6.80
CA LYS A 32 2.35 7.73 -8.05
C LYS A 32 1.50 6.48 -8.28
N ASP A 33 2.10 5.29 -8.18
CA ASP A 33 1.42 4.04 -8.50
C ASP A 33 0.38 3.67 -7.42
N GLU A 34 0.73 3.80 -6.13
CA GLU A 34 -0.20 3.56 -5.02
C GLU A 34 -1.36 4.57 -5.04
N LEU A 35 -1.06 5.84 -5.34
CA LEU A 35 -2.05 6.91 -5.45
C LEU A 35 -3.03 6.63 -6.60
N GLN A 36 -2.51 6.20 -7.75
CA GLN A 36 -3.35 5.83 -8.89
C GLN A 36 -4.27 4.66 -8.54
N GLU A 37 -3.75 3.62 -7.88
CA GLU A 37 -4.55 2.47 -7.43
C GLU A 37 -5.67 2.91 -6.47
N CYS A 38 -5.36 3.75 -5.48
CA CYS A 38 -6.36 4.26 -4.54
C CYS A 38 -7.47 5.08 -5.23
N LEU A 39 -7.10 5.90 -6.22
CA LEU A 39 -8.07 6.68 -7.00
C LEU A 39 -8.94 5.78 -7.90
N GLU A 40 -8.36 4.75 -8.50
CA GLU A 40 -9.07 3.77 -9.33
C GLU A 40 -10.02 2.89 -8.51
N GLN A 41 -9.64 2.55 -7.27
CA GLN A 41 -10.46 1.79 -6.33
C GLN A 41 -11.54 2.65 -5.64
N GLY A 42 -11.40 3.97 -5.69
CA GLY A 42 -12.31 4.91 -5.04
C GLY A 42 -12.14 4.99 -3.53
N ASP A 43 -10.93 4.72 -3.01
CA ASP A 43 -10.61 4.88 -1.58
C ASP A 43 -10.76 6.35 -1.15
N PHE A 44 -10.50 7.28 -2.06
CA PHE A 44 -10.77 8.71 -1.99
C PHE A 44 -10.79 9.28 -3.41
N CYS A 45 -11.23 10.52 -3.59
CA CYS A 45 -11.33 11.15 -4.90
C CYS A 45 -10.72 12.56 -4.95
N LEU A 46 -10.50 13.04 -6.17
CA LEU A 46 -9.89 14.36 -6.43
C LEU A 46 -10.72 15.53 -5.88
N SER A 47 -12.06 15.40 -5.88
CA SER A 47 -12.91 16.45 -5.31
C SER A 47 -12.68 16.61 -3.81
N GLU A 48 -12.50 15.52 -3.06
CA GLU A 48 -12.24 15.58 -1.62
C GLU A 48 -10.87 16.19 -1.31
N LEU A 49 -9.86 15.87 -2.12
CA LEU A 49 -8.50 16.45 -2.01
C LEU A 49 -8.50 17.97 -2.22
N CYS A 50 -9.38 18.48 -3.07
CA CYS A 50 -9.49 19.90 -3.40
C CYS A 50 -10.55 20.64 -2.56
N ASP A 51 -11.33 19.95 -1.74
CA ASP A 51 -12.43 20.55 -0.99
C ASP A 51 -11.91 21.26 0.29
N PRO A 52 -12.11 22.59 0.42
CA PRO A 52 -11.67 23.32 1.60
C PRO A 52 -12.56 23.09 2.84
N CYS A 53 -13.70 22.41 2.69
CA CYS A 53 -14.65 22.16 3.77
C CYS A 53 -13.98 21.33 4.87
N GLN A 54 -14.05 21.84 6.10
CA GLN A 54 -13.43 21.18 7.25
C GLN A 54 -13.97 19.76 7.45
N GLN A 55 -15.27 19.52 7.24
CA GLN A 55 -15.87 18.20 7.41
C GLN A 55 -15.29 17.19 6.41
N VAL A 56 -15.20 17.59 5.14
CA VAL A 56 -14.62 16.77 4.06
C VAL A 56 -13.14 16.48 4.34
N GLN A 57 -12.38 17.47 4.79
CA GLN A 57 -10.99 17.29 5.17
C GLN A 57 -10.81 16.30 6.34
N GLN A 58 -11.74 16.24 7.31
CA GLN A 58 -11.66 15.24 8.38
C GLN A 58 -11.86 13.83 7.84
N GLU A 59 -12.82 13.68 6.92
CA GLU A 59 -13.14 12.39 6.34
C GLU A 59 -12.02 11.91 5.43
N LEU A 60 -11.48 12.80 4.59
CA LEU A 60 -10.30 12.52 3.76
C LEU A 60 -9.13 11.99 4.58
N VAL A 61 -8.84 12.59 5.74
CA VAL A 61 -7.78 12.09 6.64
C VAL A 61 -8.06 10.65 7.10
N LYS A 62 -9.31 10.31 7.40
CA LYS A 62 -9.68 8.92 7.77
C LYS A 62 -9.55 7.98 6.58
N CYS A 63 -10.01 8.38 5.40
CA CYS A 63 -9.89 7.59 4.18
C CYS A 63 -8.43 7.29 3.84
N LEU A 64 -7.54 8.29 3.91
CA LEU A 64 -6.11 8.10 3.69
C LEU A 64 -5.48 7.12 4.69
N LEU A 65 -5.84 7.21 5.97
CA LEU A 65 -5.35 6.28 6.99
C LEU A 65 -5.88 4.85 6.76
N LEU A 66 -7.16 4.73 6.40
CA LEU A 66 -7.81 3.45 6.14
C LEU A 66 -7.25 2.77 4.90
N ALA A 67 -7.05 3.53 3.81
CA ALA A 67 -6.44 3.05 2.57
C ALA A 67 -5.05 2.47 2.86
N ARG A 68 -4.23 3.18 3.65
CA ARG A 68 -2.89 2.69 4.02
C ARG A 68 -2.96 1.44 4.88
N CYS A 69 -3.82 1.42 5.89
CA CYS A 69 -4.02 0.25 6.74
C CYS A 69 -4.46 -0.98 5.92
N SER A 70 -5.43 -0.81 5.01
CA SER A 70 -5.90 -1.85 4.10
C SER A 70 -4.78 -2.39 3.22
N HIS A 71 -3.96 -1.51 2.64
CA HIS A 71 -2.80 -1.89 1.86
C HIS A 71 -1.79 -2.69 2.69
N ASP A 72 -1.44 -2.21 3.89
CA ASP A 72 -0.47 -2.87 4.76
C ASP A 72 -0.98 -4.26 5.22
N VAL A 73 -2.27 -4.39 5.52
CA VAL A 73 -2.90 -5.68 5.86
C VAL A 73 -2.85 -6.65 4.66
N ARG A 74 -3.16 -6.17 3.44
CA ARG A 74 -3.05 -6.98 2.21
C ARG A 74 -1.62 -7.48 2.00
N GLN A 75 -0.62 -6.62 2.14
CA GLN A 75 0.80 -6.98 2.03
C GLN A 75 1.20 -8.01 3.09
N GLN A 76 0.75 -7.85 4.33
CA GLN A 76 1.01 -8.82 5.39
C GLN A 76 0.40 -10.19 5.08
N LEU A 77 -0.84 -10.23 4.58
CA LEU A 77 -1.50 -11.47 4.18
C LEU A 77 -0.78 -12.16 3.02
N ASP A 78 -0.36 -11.42 1.99
CA ASP A 78 0.40 -11.97 0.86
C ASP A 78 1.74 -12.54 1.30
N ASN A 79 2.43 -11.86 2.20
CA ASN A 79 3.69 -12.34 2.77
C ASN A 79 3.50 -13.64 3.57
N ILE A 80 2.44 -13.70 4.40
CA ILE A 80 2.07 -14.92 5.12
C ILE A 80 1.78 -16.04 4.12
N TYR A 81 0.96 -15.80 3.10
CA TYR A 81 0.60 -16.81 2.11
C TYR A 81 1.84 -17.36 1.39
N ARG A 82 2.76 -16.49 0.93
CA ARG A 82 4.01 -16.90 0.29
C ARG A 82 4.91 -17.74 1.20
N ASN A 83 4.95 -17.43 2.49
CA ASN A 83 5.76 -18.16 3.46
C ASN A 83 5.21 -19.56 3.76
N PHE A 84 3.88 -19.72 3.84
CA PHE A 84 3.26 -21.01 4.15
C PHE A 84 2.98 -21.87 2.90
N PHE A 85 2.80 -21.25 1.74
CA PHE A 85 2.53 -21.90 0.46
C PHE A 85 3.52 -21.43 -0.62
N PRO A 86 4.81 -21.80 -0.52
CA PRO A 86 5.77 -21.46 -1.56
C PRO A 86 5.38 -22.11 -2.88
N SER A 87 5.58 -21.38 -3.99
CA SER A 87 5.34 -21.88 -5.34
C SER A 87 6.07 -23.20 -5.58
N PRO A 88 5.45 -24.19 -6.26
CA PRO A 88 6.09 -25.48 -6.54
C PRO A 88 7.37 -25.35 -7.40
N ALA A 89 7.63 -24.19 -8.01
CA ALA A 89 8.89 -23.91 -8.73
C ALA A 89 10.12 -23.85 -7.81
N SER A 90 9.93 -23.69 -6.51
CA SER A 90 11.01 -23.65 -5.49
C SER A 90 11.24 -25.01 -4.82
N ALA A 91 10.45 -26.03 -5.13
CA ALA A 91 10.71 -27.38 -4.67
C ALA A 91 11.90 -27.91 -5.46
N ASP A 92 13.08 -27.91 -4.84
CA ASP A 92 14.27 -28.55 -5.39
C ASP A 92 13.90 -29.91 -5.98
N ILE A 93 14.18 -30.08 -7.27
CA ILE A 93 14.08 -31.37 -7.94
C ILE A 93 15.07 -32.29 -7.23
N ILE A 94 14.60 -33.11 -6.30
CA ILE A 94 15.43 -34.13 -5.66
C ILE A 94 15.84 -35.09 -6.78
N PRO A 95 17.13 -35.14 -7.19
CA PRO A 95 17.53 -36.03 -8.27
C PRO A 95 17.35 -37.47 -7.80
N PHE A 96 16.55 -38.24 -8.54
CA PHE A 96 16.31 -39.65 -8.27
C PHE A 96 17.62 -40.43 -8.41
N ARG A 97 18.26 -40.76 -7.28
CA ARG A 97 19.47 -41.59 -7.26
C ARG A 97 19.07 -43.04 -7.52
N ALA A 98 19.13 -43.45 -8.79
CA ALA A 98 19.02 -44.86 -9.15
C ALA A 98 20.15 -45.63 -8.44
N LYS A 99 19.78 -46.55 -7.53
CA LYS A 99 20.73 -47.50 -6.94
C LYS A 99 21.28 -48.34 -8.10
N GLN A 100 22.56 -48.14 -8.45
CA GLN A 100 23.28 -49.06 -9.31
C GLN A 100 23.24 -50.44 -8.66
N ALA A 101 22.61 -51.40 -9.34
CA ALA A 101 22.69 -52.80 -8.99
C ALA A 101 24.12 -53.26 -9.32
N ALA A 102 24.87 -53.62 -8.28
CA ALA A 102 26.15 -54.30 -8.44
C ALA A 102 25.88 -55.74 -8.90
N MET A 103 26.57 -56.12 -9.97
CA MET A 103 26.60 -57.47 -10.55
C MET A 103 27.84 -58.21 -10.04
#